data_AF-A0A8C7E6Q4-F1
#
_entry.id   AF-A0A8C7E6Q4-F1
#
_cell.length_a   1.000
_cell.length_b   1.000
_cell.length_c   1.000
_cell.angle_alpha   90.00
_cell.angle_beta   90.00
_cell.angle_gamma   90.00
#
_symmetry.space_group_name_H-M   'P 1'
#
loop_
_entity.id
_entity.type
_entity.pdbx_description
1 polymer ?
#
loop_
_entity_poly.entity_id
_entity_poly.type
_entity_poly.pdbx_seq_one_letter_code
_entity_poly.pdbx_strand_id
1 'polypeptide(L)'
;MFKGFEKAKDVQYVFTPLTSAVCGVTLEEGAKKKNQYLLSGVNVTRWKSFYLCDFIKPWNDLTNSQKNNLREKYKRGCDCKVNIWHTTSYKCLVLSELGCFLANVSLP
;
A
#
# COMPACT_ATOMS: atom_id res chain seq x y z
N MET A 1 -10.91 2.38 -9.49
CA MET A 1 -10.16 2.96 -8.36
C MET A 1 -10.78 2.50 -7.03
N PHE A 2 -10.08 2.57 -5.90
CA PHE A 2 -10.65 2.22 -4.58
C PHE A 2 -10.77 3.43 -3.64
N LYS A 3 -9.89 4.42 -3.80
CA LYS A 3 -9.86 5.69 -3.05
C LYS A 3 -9.45 6.82 -4.00
N GLY A 4 -9.95 8.04 -3.80
CA GLY A 4 -9.51 9.24 -4.53
C GLY A 4 -10.35 9.63 -5.75
N PHE A 5 -11.53 9.03 -5.95
CA PHE A 5 -12.42 9.33 -7.09
C PHE A 5 -12.87 10.80 -7.12
N GLU A 6 -12.93 11.44 -5.96
CA GLU A 6 -13.25 12.86 -5.81
C GLU A 6 -12.23 13.81 -6.48
N LYS A 7 -11.00 13.36 -6.72
CA LYS A 7 -9.92 14.19 -7.27
C LYS A 7 -9.48 13.80 -8.69
N ALA A 8 -9.81 12.58 -9.14
CA ALA A 8 -9.55 12.13 -10.51
C ALA A 8 -10.50 10.97 -10.86
N LYS A 9 -11.26 11.12 -11.96
CA LYS A 9 -12.14 10.05 -12.46
C LYS A 9 -11.37 8.96 -13.19
N ASP A 10 -10.36 9.35 -13.97
CA ASP A 10 -9.44 8.44 -14.66
C ASP A 10 -7.99 8.87 -14.41
N VAL A 11 -7.14 7.90 -14.07
CA VAL A 11 -5.70 8.09 -13.91
C VAL A 11 -5.03 7.49 -15.13
N GLN A 12 -4.49 8.34 -16.01
CA GLN A 12 -3.80 7.92 -17.23
C GLN A 12 -2.30 7.73 -17.02
N TYR A 13 -1.70 8.51 -16.11
CA TYR A 13 -0.26 8.51 -15.86
C TYR A 13 0.01 8.45 -14.37
N VAL A 14 1.07 7.72 -14.03
CA VAL A 14 1.61 7.58 -12.69
C VAL A 14 3.12 7.76 -12.77
N PHE A 15 3.71 8.36 -11.73
CA PHE A 15 5.12 8.74 -11.72
C PHE A 15 5.85 8.04 -10.58
N THR A 16 7.09 7.66 -10.84
CA THR A 16 8.00 7.11 -9.84
C THR A 16 9.42 7.59 -10.16
N PRO A 17 10.31 7.74 -9.17
CA PRO A 17 11.70 8.07 -9.42
C PRO A 17 12.39 7.07 -10.37
N LEU A 18 13.46 7.51 -11.03
CA LEU A 18 14.09 6.73 -12.11
C LEU A 18 14.83 5.48 -11.61
N THR A 19 15.39 5.51 -10.40
CA THR A 19 16.23 4.44 -9.87
C THR A 19 15.78 4.03 -8.48
N SER A 20 15.98 2.75 -8.14
CA SER A 20 15.65 2.20 -6.81
C SER A 20 16.39 2.89 -5.67
N ALA A 21 17.59 3.41 -5.92
CA ALA A 21 18.37 4.18 -4.95
C ALA A 21 17.68 5.45 -4.45
N VAL A 22 16.78 6.03 -5.28
CA VAL A 22 15.92 7.17 -4.90
C VAL A 22 14.46 6.73 -4.77
N CYS A 23 14.23 5.48 -4.35
CA CYS A 23 12.91 4.88 -4.14
C CYS A 23 12.06 4.76 -5.42
N GLY A 24 12.71 4.65 -6.59
CA GLY A 24 12.06 4.33 -7.86
C GLY A 24 11.63 2.87 -7.97
N VAL A 25 10.56 2.62 -8.72
CA VAL A 25 10.01 1.27 -8.93
C VAL A 25 9.86 0.98 -10.42
N THR A 26 10.40 -0.15 -10.85
CA THR A 26 10.16 -0.68 -12.19
C THR A 26 9.04 -1.72 -12.13
N LEU A 27 7.97 -1.51 -12.88
CA LEU A 27 6.90 -2.50 -13.02
C LEU A 27 7.29 -3.49 -14.11
N GLU A 28 7.00 -4.78 -13.90
CA GLU A 28 7.29 -5.79 -14.91
C GLU A 28 6.30 -5.68 -16.08
N GLU A 29 6.80 -5.19 -17.21
CA GLU A 29 6.09 -5.14 -18.47
C GLU A 29 6.04 -6.55 -19.10
N GLY A 30 5.14 -7.38 -18.60
CA GLY A 30 4.96 -8.74 -19.13
C GLY A 30 4.34 -8.70 -20.53
N ALA A 31 5.09 -9.09 -21.55
CA ALA A 31 4.69 -9.14 -22.97
C ALA A 31 3.45 -10.02 -23.29
N LYS A 32 2.81 -10.68 -22.31
CA LYS A 32 1.71 -11.63 -22.54
C LYS A 32 0.52 -11.56 -21.58
N LYS A 33 0.53 -10.69 -20.55
CA LYS A 33 -0.65 -10.47 -19.70
C LYS A 33 -0.73 -9.01 -19.31
N LYS A 34 -1.93 -8.44 -19.35
CA LYS A 34 -2.24 -7.17 -18.68
C LYS A 34 -2.01 -7.39 -17.18
N ASN A 35 -0.77 -7.20 -16.72
CA ASN A 35 -0.41 -7.34 -15.32
C ASN A 35 -1.17 -6.26 -14.55
N GLN A 36 -2.19 -6.67 -13.82
CA GLN A 36 -2.94 -5.78 -12.95
C GLN A 36 -2.13 -5.62 -11.66
N TYR A 37 -1.89 -4.38 -11.27
CA TYR A 37 -1.23 -4.05 -10.01
C TYR A 37 -2.19 -3.27 -9.12
N LEU A 38 -2.13 -3.53 -7.82
CA LEU A 38 -2.63 -2.61 -6.82
C LEU A 38 -1.51 -1.64 -6.49
N LEU A 39 -1.78 -0.35 -6.72
CA LEU A 39 -0.87 0.74 -6.41
C LEU A 39 -1.49 1.60 -5.31
N SER A 40 -0.82 1.71 -4.16
CA SER A 40 -1.03 2.83 -3.24
C SER A 40 0.00 3.91 -3.54
N GLY A 41 -0.37 5.18 -3.43
CA GLY A 41 0.59 6.25 -3.63
C GLY A 41 0.05 7.57 -3.13
N VAL A 42 0.94 8.56 -3.10
CA VAL A 42 0.64 9.89 -2.61
C VAL A 42 0.25 10.77 -3.79
N ASN A 43 -0.74 11.65 -3.55
CA ASN A 43 -1.08 12.69 -4.51
C ASN A 43 -0.20 13.90 -4.25
N VAL A 44 0.90 14.03 -4.99
CA VAL A 44 1.77 15.21 -4.91
C VAL A 44 1.27 16.23 -5.92
N THR A 45 0.63 17.28 -5.41
CA THR A 45 0.06 18.38 -6.21
C THR A 45 -1.00 17.89 -7.20
N ARG A 46 -0.62 17.58 -8.46
CA ARG A 46 -1.50 17.12 -9.55
C ARG A 46 -1.15 15.73 -10.08
N TRP A 47 -0.04 15.15 -9.62
CA TRP A 47 0.47 13.89 -10.14
C TRP A 47 0.27 12.78 -9.11
N LYS A 48 -0.04 11.59 -9.60
CA LYS A 48 -0.06 10.38 -8.79
C LYS A 48 1.35 9.81 -8.78
N SER A 49 1.99 9.86 -7.62
CA SER A 49 3.35 9.36 -7.46
C SER A 49 3.35 8.17 -6.51
N PHE A 50 4.17 7.18 -6.82
CA PHE A 50 4.43 6.04 -5.97
C PHE A 50 5.93 5.76 -5.88
N TYR A 51 6.35 5.19 -4.76
CA TYR A 51 7.72 4.96 -4.38
C TYR A 51 7.92 3.51 -3.95
N LEU A 52 9.17 3.09 -3.80
CA LEU A 52 9.55 1.72 -3.44
C LEU A 52 8.91 1.21 -2.14
N CYS A 53 8.66 2.10 -1.19
CA CYS A 53 8.05 1.76 0.10
C CYS A 53 6.51 1.74 0.07
N ASP A 54 5.88 2.16 -1.04
CA ASP A 54 4.44 2.09 -1.17
C ASP A 54 3.95 0.66 -1.38
N PHE A 55 2.69 0.40 -1.07
CA PHE A 55 2.06 -0.90 -1.27
C PHE A 55 1.79 -1.15 -2.76
N ILE A 56 2.77 -1.76 -3.42
CA ILE A 56 2.77 -2.11 -4.84
C ILE A 56 2.83 -3.62 -4.94
N LYS A 57 1.73 -4.23 -5.39
CA LYS A 57 1.65 -5.70 -5.54
C LYS A 57 0.87 -6.10 -6.79
N PRO A 58 1.26 -7.19 -7.48
CA PRO A 58 0.42 -7.82 -8.48
C PRO A 58 -0.94 -8.17 -7.89
N TRP A 59 -2.00 -7.94 -8.64
CA TRP A 59 -3.37 -8.20 -8.20
C TRP A 59 -3.60 -9.67 -7.86
N ASN A 60 -2.93 -10.58 -8.56
CA ASN A 60 -3.06 -12.02 -8.32
C ASN A 60 -2.41 -12.47 -7.00
N ASP A 61 -1.44 -11.71 -6.50
CA ASP A 61 -0.72 -12.03 -5.26
C ASP A 61 -1.49 -11.58 -4.00
N LEU A 62 -2.52 -10.75 -4.18
CA LEU A 62 -3.37 -10.32 -3.08
C LEU A 62 -4.29 -11.46 -2.64
N THR A 63 -4.41 -11.63 -1.33
CA THR A 63 -5.37 -12.55 -0.72
C THR A 63 -6.81 -12.10 -0.99
N ASN A 64 -7.76 -13.03 -0.99
CA ASN A 64 -9.19 -12.71 -1.13
C ASN A 64 -9.67 -11.72 -0.05
N SER A 65 -9.14 -11.83 1.17
CA SER A 65 -9.44 -10.89 2.25
C SER A 65 -8.95 -9.48 1.92
N GLN A 66 -7.71 -9.33 1.44
CA GLN A 66 -7.19 -8.03 1.02
C GLN A 66 -8.05 -7.41 -0.09
N LYS A 67 -8.37 -8.19 -1.14
CA LYS A 67 -9.21 -7.71 -2.26
C LYS A 67 -10.58 -7.21 -1.80
N ASN A 68 -11.25 -7.98 -0.94
CA ASN A 68 -12.59 -7.65 -0.45
C ASN A 68 -12.58 -6.42 0.46
N ASN A 69 -11.53 -6.25 1.27
CA ASN A 69 -11.46 -5.18 2.27
C ASN A 69 -11.09 -3.81 1.68
N LEU A 70 -10.55 -3.75 0.45
CA LEU A 70 -10.17 -2.50 -0.24
C LEU A 70 -11.31 -1.49 -0.40
N ARG A 71 -12.55 -1.95 -0.58
CA ARG A 71 -13.68 -1.04 -0.84
C ARG A 71 -14.27 -0.41 0.41
N GLU A 72 -14.23 -1.13 1.52
CA GLU A 72 -15.08 -0.77 2.66
C GLU A 72 -14.34 -0.85 4.00
N LYS A 73 -13.81 -2.02 4.35
CA LYS A 73 -13.20 -2.22 5.69
C LYS A 73 -11.97 -1.36 5.92
N TYR A 74 -11.08 -1.23 4.93
CA TYR A 74 -9.90 -0.38 5.08
C TYR A 74 -10.26 1.11 5.16
N LYS A 75 -11.38 1.54 4.55
CA LYS A 75 -11.88 2.91 4.70
C LYS A 75 -12.43 3.15 6.11
N ARG A 76 -13.21 2.20 6.64
CA ARG A 76 -13.74 2.28 8.02
C ARG A 76 -12.65 2.23 9.09
N GLY A 77 -11.57 1.49 8.84
CA GLY A 77 -10.45 1.36 9.77
C GLY A 77 -9.39 2.48 9.68
N CYS A 78 -9.61 3.53 8.87
CA CYS A 78 -8.63 4.63 8.74
C CYS A 78 -8.46 5.44 10.03
N ASP A 79 -9.46 5.45 10.91
CA ASP A 79 -9.39 6.11 12.21
C ASP A 79 -8.61 5.28 13.25
N CYS A 80 -8.40 3.99 12.98
CA CYS A 80 -7.59 3.11 13.80
C CYS A 80 -6.11 3.27 13.44
N LYS A 81 -5.25 3.42 14.45
CA LYS A 81 -3.80 3.41 14.24
C LYS A 81 -3.28 1.97 14.33
N VAL A 82 -2.68 1.52 13.24
CA VAL A 82 -1.94 0.26 13.22
C VAL A 82 -0.51 0.53 13.64
N ASN A 83 -0.12 0.05 14.82
CA ASN A 83 1.23 0.19 15.34
C ASN A 83 2.06 -1.04 14.96
N ILE A 84 3.20 -0.81 14.33
CA ILE A 84 4.17 -1.84 13.99
C ILE A 84 5.11 -2.00 15.18
N TRP A 85 5.20 -3.21 15.72
CA TRP A 85 6.21 -3.52 16.73
C TRP A 85 7.33 -4.29 16.08
N HIS A 86 8.54 -3.77 16.21
CA HIS A 86 9.74 -4.50 15.84
C HIS A 86 10.01 -5.53 16.94
N THR A 87 9.82 -6.81 16.62
CA THR A 87 10.18 -7.93 17.49
C THR A 87 11.70 -8.02 17.59
N THR A 88 12.32 -7.14 18.36
CA THR A 88 13.72 -7.25 18.79
C THR A 88 13.83 -7.37 20.31
N SER A 89 12.72 -7.22 21.05
CA SER A 89 12.67 -7.57 22.47
C SER A 89 11.28 -8.07 22.87
N TYR A 90 11.30 -9.30 23.36
CA TYR A 90 10.25 -10.06 24.02
C TYR A 90 9.68 -9.28 25.22
N LYS A 91 8.69 -8.40 24.99
CA LYS A 91 7.73 -7.96 26.01
C LYS A 91 6.53 -7.35 25.29
N CYS A 92 5.46 -8.13 25.16
CA CYS A 92 4.14 -7.61 24.79
C CYS A 92 3.61 -6.75 25.95
N LEU A 93 3.79 -5.44 25.87
CA LEU A 93 3.12 -4.50 26.75
C LEU A 93 1.92 -3.93 25.98
N VAL A 94 0.71 -4.33 26.38
CA VAL A 94 -0.54 -3.80 25.85
C VAL A 94 -0.64 -2.33 26.26
N LEU A 95 -0.36 -1.43 25.33
CA LEU A 95 -0.52 0.01 25.53
C LEU A 95 -1.63 0.53 24.59
N SER A 96 -2.76 0.89 25.21
CA SER A 96 -3.98 1.52 24.67
C SER A 96 -5.09 0.60 24.13
N GLU A 97 -6.33 0.93 24.51
CA GLU A 97 -7.58 0.24 24.17
C GLU A 97 -8.05 0.48 22.72
N LEU A 98 -7.36 1.32 21.93
CA LEU A 98 -7.77 1.77 20.58
C LEU A 98 -6.76 1.43 19.47
N GLY A 99 -5.65 0.73 19.78
CA GLY A 99 -4.59 0.42 18.83
C GLY A 99 -4.63 -1.04 18.33
N CYS A 100 -4.43 -1.25 17.02
CA CYS A 100 -4.15 -2.59 16.49
C CYS A 100 -2.63 -2.79 16.33
N PHE A 101 -2.13 -3.99 16.60
CA PHE A 101 -0.70 -4.32 16.49
C PHE A 101 -0.43 -5.29 15.34
N LEU A 102 0.54 -4.95 14.48
CA LEU A 102 1.07 -5.87 13.47
C LEU A 102 2.33 -6.54 14.02
N ALA A 103 2.21 -7.83 14.33
CA ALA A 103 3.31 -8.65 14.87
C ALA A 103 4.12 -9.38 13.78
N ASN A 104 3.65 -9.39 12.54
CA ASN A 104 4.26 -10.12 11.44
C ASN A 104 4.97 -9.18 10.45
N VAL A 105 5.97 -8.46 10.95
CA VAL A 105 6.81 -7.60 10.10
C VAL A 105 8.17 -8.26 9.93
N SER A 106 8.36 -8.92 8.80
CA SER A 106 9.69 -9.26 8.29
C SER A 106 10.29 -7.98 7.67
N LEU A 107 11.37 -7.47 8.23
CA LEU A 107 12.18 -6.45 7.57
C LEU A 107 12.77 -7.04 6.27
N PRO A 108 12.86 -6.26 5.18
CA PRO A 108 13.65 -6.65 4.01
C PRO A 108 15.15 -6.73 4.35
#